data_AF-A0A2P4SN75-F1
#
_entry.id   AF-A0A2P4SN75-F1
#
_cell.length_a   1.000
_cell.length_b   1.000
_cell.length_c   1.000
_cell.angle_alpha   90.00
_cell.angle_beta   90.00
_cell.angle_gamma   90.00
#
_symmetry.space_group_name_H-M   'P 1'
#
loop_
_entity.id
_entity.type
_entity.pdbx_description
1 polymer ?
#
loop_
_entity_poly.entity_id
_entity_poly.type
_entity_poly.pdbx_seq_one_letter_code
_entity_poly.pdbx_strand_id
1 'polypeptide(L)'
;QAEDGKEASGPLGELQEAVEVLNSAVKERERVVEAAVETESLERLVAEVSPCLEALCCEAKALARDTAQAESGFTTVKSEKDLPGLQGLQSRQREMERVVSESLQGKLEELEQKASRLQELSPTHLCPIGREVQHTLRVWAELRELLQETRAHVQQAGRLRHFFKDYLAMISWTEDTRAQIFSESPSSHGLLEPQCEELEKKIEGKLKEFEKLAAAGQQLVAEEHDLSAMVSGGQPLSILQKSCWSRPGGESRL
;
A
#
# COMPACT_ATOMS: atom_id res chain seq x y z
N GLN A 1 -81.45 -4.05 -43.37
CA GLN A 1 -80.63 -4.70 -42.34
C GLN A 1 -80.03 -3.58 -41.50
N ALA A 2 -80.53 -3.45 -40.29
CA ALA A 2 -80.03 -2.53 -39.28
C ALA A 2 -78.92 -3.21 -38.48
N GLU A 3 -78.11 -2.36 -37.83
CA GLU A 3 -77.28 -2.65 -36.65
C GLU A 3 -76.07 -3.57 -36.89
N ASP A 4 -74.93 -3.36 -36.26
CA ASP A 4 -74.38 -2.35 -35.36
C ASP A 4 -72.89 -2.73 -35.27
N GLY A 5 -72.01 -1.77 -35.05
CA GLY A 5 -70.57 -2.06 -35.05
C GLY A 5 -69.67 -0.85 -35.23
N LYS A 6 -70.19 0.36 -34.97
CA LYS A 6 -69.34 1.53 -34.73
C LYS A 6 -69.16 1.70 -33.23
N GLU A 7 -68.60 0.68 -32.59
CA GLU A 7 -68.18 0.77 -31.20
C GLU A 7 -66.99 1.72 -31.08
N ALA A 8 -67.15 2.69 -30.18
CA ALA A 8 -66.15 3.54 -29.53
C ALA A 8 -65.48 4.68 -30.34
N SER A 9 -66.21 5.77 -30.58
CA SER A 9 -65.65 7.13 -30.39
C SER A 9 -66.77 8.14 -30.02
N GLY A 10 -67.52 7.85 -28.96
CA GLY A 10 -68.42 8.84 -28.37
C GLY A 10 -67.66 9.82 -27.47
N PRO A 11 -68.29 10.93 -27.05
CA PRO A 11 -67.69 11.92 -26.13
C PRO A 11 -67.12 11.31 -24.83
N LEU A 12 -67.68 10.18 -24.38
CA LEU A 12 -67.18 9.43 -23.23
C LEU A 12 -65.82 8.77 -23.49
N GLY A 13 -65.58 8.27 -24.70
CA GLY A 13 -64.31 7.66 -25.10
C GLY A 13 -63.19 8.69 -25.22
N GLU A 14 -63.49 9.87 -25.77
CA GLU A 14 -62.55 11.00 -25.82
C GLU A 14 -62.15 11.47 -24.40
N LEU A 15 -63.09 11.50 -23.46
CA LEU A 15 -62.81 11.80 -22.06
C LEU A 15 -61.94 10.72 -21.40
N GLN A 16 -62.15 9.44 -21.71
CA GLN A 16 -61.33 8.34 -21.19
C GLN A 16 -59.89 8.44 -21.69
N GLU A 17 -59.69 8.66 -23.00
CA GLU A 17 -58.38 8.87 -23.60
C GLU A 17 -57.67 10.08 -22.97
N ALA A 18 -58.37 11.21 -22.80
CA ALA A 18 -57.81 12.39 -22.16
C ALA A 18 -57.35 12.12 -20.71
N VAL A 19 -58.11 11.32 -19.94
CA VAL A 19 -57.73 10.91 -18.58
C VAL A 19 -56.50 9.99 -18.59
N GLU A 20 -56.39 9.06 -19.54
CA GLU A 20 -55.22 8.20 -19.69
C GLU A 20 -53.95 8.99 -20.04
N VAL A 21 -54.07 9.97 -20.94
CA VAL A 21 -53.00 10.90 -21.30
C VAL A 21 -52.57 11.72 -20.08
N LEU A 22 -53.53 12.27 -19.32
CA LEU A 22 -53.22 13.02 -18.10
C LEU A 22 -52.53 12.14 -17.04
N ASN A 23 -53.02 10.92 -16.81
CA ASN A 23 -52.39 9.98 -15.88
C ASN A 23 -50.95 9.62 -16.30
N SER A 24 -50.72 9.44 -17.60
CA SER A 24 -49.39 9.17 -18.15
C SER A 24 -48.46 10.38 -17.97
N ALA A 25 -48.97 11.59 -18.22
CA ALA A 25 -48.22 12.83 -18.02
C ALA A 25 -47.88 13.09 -16.54
N VAL A 26 -48.79 12.78 -15.62
CA VAL A 26 -48.53 12.87 -14.16
C VAL A 26 -47.41 11.92 -13.75
N LYS A 27 -47.47 10.64 -14.17
CA LYS A 27 -46.41 9.66 -13.90
C LYS A 27 -45.05 10.07 -14.46
N GLU A 28 -45.04 10.62 -15.67
CA GLU A 28 -43.79 11.10 -16.28
C GLU A 28 -43.23 12.30 -15.51
N ARG A 29 -44.10 13.23 -15.09
CA ARG A 29 -43.69 14.35 -14.25
C ARG A 29 -43.14 13.89 -12.91
N GLU A 30 -43.76 12.89 -12.27
CA GLU A 30 -43.24 12.29 -11.03
C GLU A 30 -41.84 11.71 -11.22
N ARG A 31 -41.61 10.94 -12.29
CA ARG A 31 -40.29 10.39 -12.64
C ARG A 31 -39.24 11.48 -12.89
N VAL A 32 -39.58 12.53 -13.62
CA VAL A 32 -38.67 13.66 -13.89
C VAL A 32 -38.30 14.39 -12.60
N VAL A 33 -39.27 14.61 -11.71
CA VAL A 33 -39.02 15.22 -10.40
C VAL A 33 -38.11 14.33 -9.54
N GLU A 34 -38.36 13.03 -9.50
CA GLU A 34 -37.52 12.07 -8.78
C GLU A 34 -36.08 12.04 -9.34
N ALA A 35 -35.93 12.00 -10.66
CA ALA A 35 -34.63 12.06 -11.32
C ALA A 35 -33.88 13.37 -11.03
N ALA A 36 -34.59 14.51 -10.97
CA ALA A 36 -33.98 15.79 -10.63
C ALA A 36 -33.47 15.81 -9.18
N VAL A 37 -34.25 15.27 -8.22
CA VAL A 37 -33.83 15.15 -6.82
C VAL A 37 -32.62 14.24 -6.68
N GLU A 38 -32.59 13.12 -7.40
CA GLU A 38 -31.43 12.21 -7.38
C GLU A 38 -30.19 12.84 -8.02
N THR A 39 -30.36 13.63 -9.08
CA THR A 39 -29.28 14.40 -9.72
C THR A 39 -28.67 15.40 -8.74
N GLU A 40 -29.48 16.21 -8.05
CA GLU A 40 -29.00 17.17 -7.05
C GLU A 40 -28.31 16.47 -5.87
N SER A 41 -28.80 15.29 -5.47
CA SER A 41 -28.17 14.46 -4.45
C SER A 41 -26.78 13.98 -4.88
N LEU A 42 -26.63 13.56 -6.13
CA LEU A 42 -25.34 13.15 -6.71
C LEU A 42 -24.37 14.34 -6.79
N GLU A 43 -24.84 15.51 -7.24
CA GLU A 43 -24.02 16.74 -7.31
C GLU A 43 -23.44 17.07 -5.94
N ARG A 44 -24.27 17.00 -4.89
CA ARG A 44 -23.85 17.25 -3.51
C ARG A 44 -22.82 16.23 -3.03
N LEU A 45 -23.04 14.94 -3.27
CA LEU A 45 -22.10 13.89 -2.88
C LEU A 45 -20.76 14.03 -3.61
N VAL A 46 -20.77 14.26 -4.93
CA VAL A 46 -19.55 14.51 -5.73
C VAL A 46 -18.79 15.69 -5.16
N ALA A 47 -19.46 16.81 -4.89
CA ALA A 47 -18.83 18.00 -4.31
C ALA A 47 -18.23 17.75 -2.92
N GLU A 48 -18.84 16.86 -2.13
CA GLU A 48 -18.36 16.50 -0.80
C GLU A 48 -17.13 15.58 -0.84
N VAL A 49 -17.14 14.55 -1.69
CA VAL A 49 -16.08 13.52 -1.69
C VAL A 49 -14.86 13.93 -2.53
N SER A 50 -15.04 14.73 -3.58
CA SER A 50 -13.96 15.05 -4.53
C SER A 50 -12.74 15.74 -3.87
N PRO A 51 -12.90 16.77 -3.02
CA PRO A 51 -11.75 17.42 -2.37
C PRO A 51 -10.97 16.48 -1.46
N CYS A 52 -11.67 15.60 -0.74
CA CYS A 52 -11.05 14.64 0.17
C CYS A 52 -10.28 13.56 -0.61
N LEU A 53 -10.85 13.06 -1.71
CA LEU A 53 -10.19 12.13 -2.63
C LEU A 53 -8.90 12.73 -3.22
N GLU A 54 -8.96 13.97 -3.71
CA GLU A 54 -7.80 14.65 -4.30
C GLU A 54 -6.69 14.88 -3.27
N ALA A 55 -7.05 15.28 -2.05
CA ALA A 55 -6.10 15.47 -0.95
C ALA A 55 -5.38 14.16 -0.61
N LEU A 56 -6.12 13.06 -0.45
CA LEU A 56 -5.55 11.74 -0.18
C LEU A 56 -4.69 11.22 -1.33
N CYS A 57 -5.08 11.48 -2.58
CA CYS A 57 -4.23 11.14 -3.74
C CYS A 57 -2.90 11.89 -3.70
N CYS A 58 -2.92 13.19 -3.41
CA CYS A 58 -1.71 13.98 -3.25
C CYS A 58 -0.85 13.47 -2.10
N GLU A 59 -1.49 13.09 -0.99
CA GLU A 59 -0.82 12.59 0.19
C GLU A 59 -0.15 11.23 -0.05
N ALA A 60 -0.86 10.29 -0.68
CA ALA A 60 -0.33 8.98 -1.03
C ALA A 60 0.86 9.08 -1.99
N LYS A 61 0.79 9.96 -3.01
CA LYS A 61 1.92 10.23 -3.91
C LYS A 61 3.13 10.83 -3.17
N ALA A 62 2.89 11.71 -2.19
CA ALA A 62 3.95 12.24 -1.35
C ALA A 62 4.58 11.14 -0.49
N LEU A 63 3.77 10.31 0.17
CA LEU A 63 4.25 9.19 0.96
C LEU A 63 5.10 8.21 0.14
N ALA A 64 4.69 7.89 -1.09
CA ALA A 64 5.46 7.04 -1.99
C ALA A 64 6.86 7.62 -2.29
N ARG A 65 6.93 8.93 -2.57
CA ARG A 65 8.21 9.63 -2.80
C ARG A 65 9.09 9.67 -1.54
N ASP A 66 8.50 9.98 -0.39
CA ASP A 66 9.21 10.04 0.89
C ASP A 66 9.80 8.67 1.26
N THR A 67 9.06 7.60 0.94
CA THR A 67 9.50 6.21 1.16
C THR A 67 10.68 5.85 0.26
N ALA A 68 10.58 6.11 -1.04
CA ALA A 68 11.68 5.86 -1.99
C ALA A 68 12.93 6.68 -1.64
N GLN A 69 12.75 7.92 -1.17
CA GLN A 69 13.86 8.75 -0.69
C GLN A 69 14.53 8.14 0.54
N ALA A 70 13.75 7.64 1.50
CA ALA A 70 14.30 6.97 2.68
C ALA A 70 15.13 5.74 2.28
N GLU A 71 14.62 4.91 1.36
CA GLU A 71 15.30 3.71 0.88
C GLU A 71 16.66 3.99 0.25
N SER A 72 16.76 5.07 -0.54
CA SER A 72 18.03 5.49 -1.15
C SER A 72 19.15 5.75 -0.13
N GLY A 73 18.79 6.10 1.10
CA GLY A 73 19.73 6.40 2.19
C GLY A 73 20.23 5.19 2.96
N PHE A 74 19.59 4.02 2.85
CA PHE A 74 19.82 2.89 3.77
C PHE A 74 21.23 2.32 3.72
N THR A 75 21.91 2.49 2.59
CA THR A 75 23.24 1.97 2.31
C THR A 75 24.34 2.86 2.89
N THR A 76 23.99 4.08 3.30
CA THR A 76 24.93 5.00 3.95
C THR A 76 24.95 4.75 5.46
N VAL A 77 26.15 4.59 6.03
CA VAL A 77 26.45 4.23 7.43
C VAL A 77 25.84 5.21 8.47
N LYS A 78 25.20 6.31 8.05
CA LYS A 78 24.86 7.43 8.94
C LYS A 78 23.50 7.41 9.64
N SER A 79 22.60 6.45 9.41
CA SER A 79 21.20 6.73 9.76
C SER A 79 20.51 5.81 10.78
N GLU A 80 20.97 5.81 12.03
CA GLU A 80 20.07 5.46 13.15
C GLU A 80 18.77 6.30 13.16
N LYS A 81 18.75 7.43 12.44
CA LYS A 81 17.61 8.35 12.30
C LYS A 81 16.53 7.90 11.31
N ASP A 82 16.81 6.95 10.42
CA ASP A 82 15.82 6.53 9.40
C ASP A 82 14.70 5.66 9.97
N LEU A 83 14.94 4.90 11.04
CA LEU A 83 13.92 4.02 11.63
C LEU A 83 12.73 4.78 12.23
N PRO A 84 12.95 5.82 13.07
CA PRO A 84 11.87 6.72 13.48
C PRO A 84 11.14 7.36 12.30
N GLY A 85 11.87 7.73 11.23
CA GLY A 85 11.29 8.26 10.00
C GLY A 85 10.31 7.27 9.33
N LEU A 86 10.74 6.03 9.15
CA LEU A 86 9.91 4.96 8.58
C LEU A 86 8.69 4.62 9.43
N GLN A 87 8.81 4.65 10.76
CA GLN A 87 7.65 4.49 11.66
C GLN A 87 6.64 5.63 11.49
N GLY A 88 7.12 6.85 11.24
CA GLY A 88 6.30 7.99 10.85
C GLY A 88 5.56 7.74 9.53
N LEU A 89 6.27 7.28 8.49
CA LEU A 89 5.67 6.94 7.19
C LEU A 89 4.61 5.83 7.31
N GLN A 90 4.87 4.78 8.10
CA GLN A 90 3.88 3.73 8.40
C GLN A 90 2.65 4.27 9.13
N SER A 91 2.83 5.20 10.06
CA SER A 91 1.71 5.81 10.79
C SER A 91 0.86 6.67 9.87
N ARG A 92 1.49 7.42 8.96
CA ARG A 92 0.80 8.19 7.92
C ARG A 92 0.04 7.30 6.93
N GLN A 93 0.60 6.16 6.52
CA GLN A 93 -0.13 5.16 5.71
C GLN A 93 -1.41 4.71 6.40
N ARG A 94 -1.32 4.29 7.68
CA ARG A 94 -2.47 3.84 8.47
C ARG A 94 -3.51 4.94 8.68
N GLU A 95 -3.06 6.18 8.85
CA GLU A 95 -3.92 7.35 8.97
C GLU A 95 -4.77 7.54 7.71
N MET A 96 -4.14 7.53 6.52
CA MET A 96 -4.85 7.63 5.25
C MET A 96 -5.85 6.48 5.06
N GLU A 97 -5.45 5.24 5.34
CA GLU A 97 -6.34 4.08 5.26
C GLU A 97 -7.56 4.21 6.19
N ARG A 98 -7.35 4.78 7.39
CA ARG A 98 -8.45 5.07 8.32
C ARG A 98 -9.38 6.14 7.78
N VAL A 99 -8.86 7.27 7.30
CA VAL A 99 -9.67 8.35 6.72
C VAL A 99 -10.50 7.83 5.54
N VAL A 100 -9.90 7.02 4.66
CA VAL A 100 -10.60 6.38 3.56
C VAL A 100 -11.78 5.54 4.05
N SER A 101 -11.55 4.69 5.05
CA SER A 101 -12.57 3.79 5.59
C SER A 101 -13.70 4.56 6.30
N GLU A 102 -13.38 5.59 7.06
CA GLU A 102 -14.34 6.33 7.89
C GLU A 102 -15.11 7.40 7.12
N SER A 103 -14.49 8.03 6.12
CA SER A 103 -15.02 9.27 5.53
C SER A 103 -15.41 9.14 4.06
N LEU A 104 -14.84 8.18 3.32
CA LEU A 104 -15.04 8.07 1.87
C LEU A 104 -15.79 6.82 1.45
N GLN A 105 -15.46 5.66 2.02
CA GLN A 105 -15.96 4.38 1.52
C GLN A 105 -17.50 4.34 1.42
N GLY A 106 -18.21 4.64 2.51
CA GLY A 106 -19.69 4.62 2.50
C GLY A 106 -20.31 5.66 1.56
N LYS A 107 -19.70 6.85 1.44
CA LYS A 107 -20.21 7.92 0.54
C LYS A 107 -20.02 7.57 -0.93
N LEU A 108 -18.93 6.87 -1.26
CA LEU A 108 -18.68 6.41 -2.63
C LEU A 108 -19.55 5.21 -3.00
N GLU A 109 -19.83 4.32 -2.06
CA GLU A 109 -20.84 3.25 -2.23
C GLU A 109 -22.25 3.86 -2.45
N GLU A 110 -22.62 4.90 -1.69
CA GLU A 110 -23.86 5.65 -1.90
C GLU A 110 -23.88 6.34 -3.27
N LEU A 111 -22.76 6.93 -3.69
CA LEU A 111 -22.64 7.58 -5.01
C LEU A 111 -22.88 6.58 -6.15
N GLU A 112 -22.30 5.37 -6.09
CA GLU A 112 -22.51 4.31 -7.07
C GLU A 112 -23.98 3.84 -7.11
N GLN A 113 -24.59 3.65 -5.94
CA GLN A 113 -25.99 3.24 -5.83
C GLN A 113 -26.93 4.28 -6.45
N LYS A 114 -26.75 5.55 -6.11
CA LYS A 114 -27.57 6.65 -6.61
C LYS A 114 -27.39 6.88 -8.11
N ALA A 115 -26.17 6.72 -8.62
CA ALA A 115 -25.91 6.80 -10.05
C ALA A 115 -26.63 5.69 -10.83
N SER A 116 -26.64 4.47 -10.28
CA SER A 116 -27.39 3.34 -10.83
C SER A 116 -28.90 3.58 -10.82
N ARG A 117 -29.44 4.11 -9.71
CA ARG A 117 -30.86 4.49 -9.61
C ARG A 117 -31.25 5.57 -10.62
N LEU A 118 -30.44 6.61 -10.77
CA LEU A 118 -30.70 7.66 -11.76
C LEU A 118 -30.66 7.09 -13.20
N GLN A 119 -29.84 6.08 -13.46
CA GLN A 119 -29.82 5.37 -14.74
C GLN A 119 -31.14 4.68 -15.06
N GLU A 120 -31.75 4.06 -14.05
CA GLU A 120 -33.04 3.38 -14.19
C GLU A 120 -34.20 4.38 -14.33
N LEU A 121 -34.14 5.49 -13.59
CA LEU A 121 -35.18 6.54 -13.62
C LEU A 121 -35.16 7.34 -14.92
N SER A 122 -33.99 7.79 -15.38
CA SER A 122 -33.87 8.53 -16.63
C SER A 122 -32.43 8.55 -17.18
N PRO A 123 -32.14 7.77 -18.24
CA PRO A 123 -30.85 7.77 -18.92
C PRO A 123 -30.46 9.16 -19.47
N THR A 124 -31.43 9.98 -19.84
CA THR A 124 -31.23 11.33 -20.39
C THR A 124 -30.71 12.30 -19.33
N HIS A 125 -31.21 12.20 -18.09
CA HIS A 125 -30.80 13.05 -16.97
C HIS A 125 -29.43 12.67 -16.38
N LEU A 126 -28.93 11.46 -16.61
CA LEU A 126 -27.56 11.09 -16.27
C LEU A 126 -26.50 11.82 -17.11
N CYS A 127 -26.84 12.30 -18.30
CA CYS A 127 -25.84 12.78 -19.26
C CYS A 127 -24.97 13.98 -18.79
N PRO A 128 -25.46 14.93 -17.97
CA PRO A 128 -24.65 16.02 -17.44
C PRO A 128 -23.71 15.56 -16.31
N ILE A 129 -24.25 14.96 -15.25
CA ILE A 129 -23.51 14.58 -14.04
C ILE A 129 -22.76 13.25 -14.15
N GLY A 130 -23.18 12.36 -15.05
CA GLY A 130 -22.61 11.02 -15.17
C GLY A 130 -21.10 11.03 -15.46
N ARG A 131 -20.60 12.06 -16.16
CA ARG A 131 -19.16 12.24 -16.38
C ARG A 131 -18.38 12.53 -15.09
N GLU A 132 -18.92 13.39 -14.23
CA GLU A 132 -18.30 13.76 -12.96
C GLU A 132 -18.31 12.57 -12.00
N VAL A 133 -19.44 11.88 -11.88
CA VAL A 133 -19.56 10.64 -11.09
C VAL A 133 -18.55 9.59 -11.56
N GLN A 134 -18.49 9.30 -12.86
CA GLN A 134 -17.54 8.33 -13.40
C GLN A 134 -16.08 8.74 -13.17
N HIS A 135 -15.78 10.04 -13.24
CA HIS A 135 -14.46 10.55 -12.93
C HIS A 135 -14.11 10.33 -11.46
N THR A 136 -14.98 10.72 -10.53
CA THR A 136 -14.81 10.52 -9.08
C THR A 136 -14.60 9.04 -8.74
N LEU A 137 -15.41 8.13 -9.31
CA LEU A 137 -15.26 6.69 -9.09
C LEU A 137 -13.95 6.13 -9.65
N ARG A 138 -13.46 6.66 -10.78
CA ARG A 138 -12.15 6.30 -11.32
C ARG A 138 -11.02 6.74 -10.41
N VAL A 139 -11.05 8.00 -9.95
CA VAL A 139 -10.05 8.54 -9.01
C VAL A 139 -10.05 7.73 -7.71
N TRP A 140 -11.23 7.31 -7.23
CA TRP A 140 -11.35 6.42 -6.09
C TRP A 140 -10.67 5.06 -6.31
N ALA A 141 -10.89 4.42 -7.46
CA ALA A 141 -10.23 3.17 -7.80
C ALA A 141 -8.71 3.34 -7.87
N GLU A 142 -8.23 4.40 -8.52
CA GLU A 142 -6.80 4.74 -8.61
C GLU A 142 -6.18 4.98 -7.22
N LEU A 143 -6.88 5.69 -6.32
CA LEU A 143 -6.42 5.91 -4.95
C LEU A 143 -6.25 4.61 -4.18
N ARG A 144 -7.21 3.67 -4.31
CA ARG A 144 -7.13 2.38 -3.63
C ARG A 144 -5.91 1.57 -4.06
N GLU A 145 -5.67 1.49 -5.37
CA GLU A 145 -4.48 0.80 -5.91
C GLU A 145 -3.21 1.48 -5.41
N LEU A 146 -3.14 2.81 -5.51
CA LEU A 146 -1.99 3.57 -5.04
C LEU A 146 -1.72 3.37 -3.53
N LEU A 147 -2.77 3.30 -2.69
CA LEU A 147 -2.62 3.03 -1.27
C LEU A 147 -2.12 1.60 -1.00
N GLN A 148 -2.59 0.61 -1.75
CA GLN A 148 -2.09 -0.77 -1.64
C GLN A 148 -0.62 -0.87 -2.03
N GLU A 149 -0.25 -0.28 -3.17
CA GLU A 149 1.14 -0.22 -3.63
C GLU A 149 2.03 0.50 -2.61
N THR A 150 1.60 1.67 -2.14
CA THR A 150 2.35 2.46 -1.16
C THR A 150 2.49 1.72 0.17
N ARG A 151 1.44 1.01 0.62
CA ARG A 151 1.51 0.14 1.81
C ARG A 151 2.57 -0.93 1.66
N ALA A 152 2.54 -1.67 0.55
CA ALA A 152 3.51 -2.73 0.28
C ALA A 152 4.95 -2.17 0.27
N HIS A 153 5.13 -1.03 -0.38
CA HIS A 153 6.41 -0.33 -0.46
C HIS A 153 6.92 0.12 0.92
N VAL A 154 6.09 0.81 1.72
CA VAL A 154 6.45 1.25 3.08
C VAL A 154 6.80 0.07 4.00
N GLN A 155 6.10 -1.06 3.86
CA GLN A 155 6.42 -2.28 4.60
C GLN A 155 7.77 -2.87 4.17
N GLN A 156 8.04 -2.88 2.86
CA GLN A 156 9.31 -3.35 2.31
C GLN A 156 10.48 -2.48 2.77
N ALA A 157 10.36 -1.16 2.65
CA ALA A 157 11.32 -0.18 3.17
C ALA A 157 11.66 -0.46 4.64
N GLY A 158 10.62 -0.76 5.44
CA GLY A 158 10.77 -1.13 6.84
C GLY A 158 11.59 -2.40 7.05
N ARG A 159 11.33 -3.47 6.28
CA ARG A 159 12.08 -4.72 6.35
C ARG A 159 13.53 -4.52 5.91
N LEU A 160 13.74 -3.81 4.81
CA LEU A 160 15.06 -3.52 4.26
C LEU A 160 15.92 -2.73 5.25
N ARG A 161 15.34 -1.71 5.90
CA ARG A 161 16.05 -0.94 6.93
C ARG A 161 16.46 -1.80 8.13
N HIS A 162 15.59 -2.69 8.59
CA HIS A 162 15.91 -3.62 9.68
C HIS A 162 17.05 -4.56 9.28
N PHE A 163 17.00 -5.12 8.07
CA PHE A 163 18.07 -5.95 7.53
C PHE A 163 19.42 -5.22 7.53
N PHE A 164 19.48 -3.98 7.01
CA PHE A 164 20.73 -3.21 6.99
C PHE A 164 21.24 -2.88 8.38
N LYS A 165 20.35 -2.57 9.34
CA LYS A 165 20.73 -2.36 10.73
C LYS A 165 21.39 -3.61 11.32
N ASP A 166 20.76 -4.77 11.16
CA ASP A 166 21.26 -6.03 11.71
C ASP A 166 22.56 -6.48 11.01
N TYR A 167 22.68 -6.20 9.71
CA TYR A 167 23.91 -6.42 8.92
C TYR A 167 25.08 -5.57 9.40
N LEU A 168 24.88 -4.27 9.60
CA LEU A 168 25.92 -3.38 10.12
C LEU A 168 26.32 -3.75 11.56
N ALA A 169 25.36 -4.16 12.40
CA ALA A 169 25.64 -4.65 13.74
C ALA A 169 26.50 -5.93 13.71
N MET A 170 26.27 -6.83 12.76
CA MET A 170 27.08 -8.04 12.56
C MET A 170 28.51 -7.71 12.14
N ILE A 171 28.70 -6.74 11.24
CA ILE A 171 30.03 -6.26 10.83
C ILE A 171 30.77 -5.69 12.04
N SER A 172 30.14 -4.75 12.76
CA SER A 172 30.71 -4.12 13.95
C SER A 172 31.15 -5.15 14.99
N TRP A 173 30.27 -6.10 15.32
CA TRP A 173 30.60 -7.17 16.26
C TRP A 173 31.78 -8.04 15.78
N THR A 174 31.86 -8.32 14.48
CA THR A 174 32.96 -9.10 13.89
C THR A 174 34.28 -8.35 13.99
N GLU A 175 34.29 -7.05 13.72
CA GLU A 175 35.46 -6.19 13.83
C GLU A 175 35.94 -6.06 15.28
N ASP A 176 35.02 -5.83 16.22
CA ASP A 176 35.31 -5.76 17.66
C ASP A 176 35.89 -7.08 18.19
N THR A 177 35.29 -8.21 17.81
CA THR A 177 35.75 -9.54 18.21
C THR A 177 37.13 -9.85 17.63
N ARG A 178 37.37 -9.48 16.37
CA ARG A 178 38.69 -9.59 15.73
C ARG A 178 39.73 -8.76 16.48
N ALA A 179 39.40 -7.51 16.81
CA ALA A 179 40.31 -6.62 17.54
C ALA A 179 40.66 -7.19 18.92
N GLN A 180 39.68 -7.74 19.65
CA GLN A 180 39.91 -8.41 20.94
C GLN A 180 40.94 -9.53 20.80
N ILE A 181 40.75 -10.46 19.86
CA ILE A 181 41.65 -11.59 19.61
C ILE A 181 43.09 -11.14 19.31
N PHE A 182 43.27 -10.07 18.54
CA PHE A 182 44.60 -9.60 18.14
C PHE A 182 45.25 -8.59 19.10
N SER A 183 44.49 -8.00 20.03
CA SER A 183 44.99 -7.01 21.00
C SER A 183 45.63 -7.65 22.23
N GLU A 184 45.40 -8.94 22.49
CA GLU A 184 46.00 -9.66 23.60
C GLU A 184 47.49 -9.94 23.33
N SER A 185 48.36 -9.17 24.00
CA SER A 185 49.80 -9.34 23.89
C SER A 185 50.26 -10.71 24.42
N PRO A 186 51.19 -11.43 23.75
CA PRO A 186 51.71 -12.70 24.23
C PRO A 186 52.48 -12.61 25.57
N SER A 187 52.76 -11.39 26.05
CA SER A 187 53.49 -11.11 27.29
C SER A 187 52.66 -11.08 28.57
N SER A 188 51.32 -11.11 28.47
CA SER A 188 50.43 -11.28 29.61
C SER A 188 49.73 -12.61 29.39
N HIS A 189 50.14 -13.65 30.12
CA HIS A 189 49.60 -15.02 30.11
C HIS A 189 48.43 -15.23 29.13
N GLY A 190 48.73 -15.79 27.95
CA GLY A 190 47.78 -15.92 26.84
C GLY A 190 46.41 -16.42 27.28
N LEU A 191 45.36 -15.88 26.64
CA LEU A 191 43.94 -16.15 26.87
C LEU A 191 43.70 -17.45 27.64
N LEU A 192 43.31 -17.34 28.92
CA LEU A 192 43.06 -18.51 29.76
C LEU A 192 42.03 -19.41 29.04
N GLU A 193 42.24 -20.73 29.03
CA GLU A 193 41.36 -21.74 28.42
C GLU A 193 39.85 -21.47 28.59
N PRO A 194 39.32 -21.11 29.78
CA PRO A 194 37.90 -20.75 29.94
C PRO A 194 37.45 -19.49 29.17
N GLN A 195 38.35 -18.53 28.89
CA GLN A 195 38.05 -17.36 28.07
C GLN A 195 38.01 -17.69 26.58
N CYS A 196 38.86 -18.61 26.11
CA CYS A 196 38.79 -19.17 24.76
C CYS A 196 37.44 -19.87 24.53
N GLU A 197 37.06 -20.78 25.43
CA GLU A 197 35.80 -21.53 25.33
C GLU A 197 34.56 -20.62 25.32
N GLU A 198 34.58 -19.55 26.13
CA GLU A 198 33.51 -18.56 26.16
C GLU A 198 33.43 -17.77 24.84
N LEU A 199 34.58 -17.42 24.27
CA LEU A 199 34.65 -16.73 22.98
C LEU A 199 34.13 -17.63 21.84
N GLU A 200 34.50 -18.91 21.83
CA GLU A 200 34.00 -19.90 20.88
C GLU A 200 32.47 -20.04 20.94
N LYS A 201 31.91 -20.12 22.15
CA LYS A 201 30.45 -20.15 22.34
C LYS A 201 29.76 -18.90 21.80
N LYS A 202 30.34 -17.72 22.00
CA LYS A 202 29.82 -16.46 21.46
C LYS A 202 29.86 -16.44 19.94
N ILE A 203 30.95 -16.91 19.34
CA ILE A 203 31.10 -17.02 17.88
C ILE A 203 30.04 -17.96 17.32
N GLU A 204 29.86 -19.15 17.91
CA GLU A 204 28.85 -20.11 17.50
C GLU A 204 27.43 -19.53 17.57
N GLY A 205 27.12 -18.79 18.65
CA GLY A 205 25.85 -18.06 18.76
C GLY A 205 25.66 -17.05 17.64
N LYS A 206 26.70 -16.28 17.31
CA LYS A 206 26.66 -15.26 16.26
C LYS A 206 26.58 -15.83 14.84
N LEU A 207 27.16 -17.00 14.59
CA LEU A 207 27.00 -17.70 13.31
C LEU A 207 25.54 -18.05 13.05
N LYS A 208 24.80 -18.51 14.08
CA LYS A 208 23.36 -18.78 13.96
C LYS A 208 22.54 -17.52 13.70
N GLU A 209 22.91 -16.40 14.31
CA GLU A 209 22.29 -15.10 14.00
C GLU A 209 22.57 -14.67 12.56
N PHE A 210 23.80 -14.90 12.07
CA PHE A 210 24.20 -14.61 10.69
C PHE A 210 23.43 -15.45 9.67
N GLU A 211 23.25 -16.75 9.92
CA GLU A 211 22.47 -17.62 9.05
C GLU A 211 21.02 -17.14 8.90
N LYS A 212 20.40 -16.72 10.01
CA LYS A 212 19.04 -16.12 10.00
C LYS A 212 19.02 -14.82 9.20
N LEU A 213 20.01 -13.96 9.40
CA LEU A 213 20.12 -12.70 8.67
C LEU A 213 20.33 -12.94 7.17
N ALA A 214 21.17 -13.91 6.79
CA ALA A 214 21.40 -14.29 5.40
C ALA A 214 20.13 -14.81 4.74
N ALA A 215 19.35 -15.65 5.43
CA ALA A 215 18.06 -16.12 4.95
C ALA A 215 17.06 -14.96 4.75
N ALA A 216 17.00 -14.01 5.68
CA ALA A 216 16.17 -12.80 5.53
C ALA A 216 16.60 -11.95 4.34
N GLY A 217 17.92 -11.79 4.12
CA GLY A 217 18.46 -11.10 2.94
C GLY A 217 18.08 -11.78 1.63
N GLN A 218 18.13 -13.11 1.56
CA GLN A 218 17.70 -13.86 0.37
C GLN A 218 16.22 -13.68 0.06
N GLN A 219 15.36 -13.65 1.10
CA GLN A 219 13.93 -13.38 0.93
C GLN A 219 13.69 -11.98 0.36
N LEU A 220 14.36 -10.96 0.92
CA LEU A 220 14.25 -9.58 0.43
C LEU A 220 14.67 -9.44 -1.04
N VAL A 221 15.70 -10.16 -1.47
CA VAL A 221 16.14 -10.18 -2.87
C VAL A 221 15.16 -10.90 -3.79
N ALA A 222 14.58 -12.00 -3.33
CA ALA A 222 13.60 -12.74 -4.12
C ALA A 222 12.32 -11.91 -4.33
N GLU A 223 11.97 -11.06 -3.37
CA GLU A 223 10.84 -10.13 -3.44
C GLU A 223 11.13 -8.91 -4.32
N GLU A 224 12.41 -8.59 -4.61
CA GLU A 224 12.81 -7.33 -5.20
C GLU A 224 13.80 -7.52 -6.36
N HIS A 225 13.31 -7.34 -7.59
CA HIS A 225 14.13 -7.47 -8.81
C HIS A 225 15.31 -6.47 -8.85
N ASP A 226 15.18 -5.29 -8.24
CA ASP A 226 16.19 -4.22 -8.28
C ASP A 226 17.29 -4.32 -7.19
N LEU A 227 17.04 -5.00 -6.07
CA LEU A 227 18.07 -5.25 -5.03
C LEU A 227 18.96 -6.46 -5.32
N SER A 228 18.59 -7.28 -6.31
CA SER A 228 19.38 -8.44 -6.73
C SER A 228 20.83 -8.08 -7.01
N ALA A 229 21.10 -6.92 -7.61
CA ALA A 229 22.47 -6.46 -7.86
C ALA A 229 23.24 -6.10 -6.58
N MET A 230 22.57 -5.57 -5.56
CA MET A 230 23.21 -5.05 -4.34
C MET A 230 23.49 -6.13 -3.29
N VAL A 231 22.59 -7.11 -3.16
CA VAL A 231 22.75 -8.22 -2.21
C VAL A 231 23.52 -9.38 -2.84
N SER A 232 23.35 -9.66 -4.14
CA SER A 232 24.10 -10.73 -4.82
C SER A 232 25.53 -10.33 -5.16
N GLY A 233 25.81 -9.03 -5.33
CA GLY A 233 27.19 -8.50 -5.46
C GLY A 233 27.98 -8.59 -4.16
N GLY A 234 27.28 -8.81 -3.05
CA GLY A 234 27.87 -9.11 -1.77
C GLY A 234 28.43 -10.52 -1.73
N GLN A 235 29.75 -10.60 -1.70
CA GLN A 235 30.50 -11.70 -1.13
C GLN A 235 30.57 -11.73 0.43
N PRO A 236 29.67 -11.17 1.29
CA PRO A 236 29.79 -11.33 2.74
C PRO A 236 29.88 -12.78 3.20
N LEU A 237 29.10 -13.69 2.61
CA LEU A 237 29.15 -15.12 2.94
C LEU A 237 30.54 -15.71 2.70
N SER A 238 31.12 -15.48 1.52
CA SER A 238 32.43 -16.04 1.20
C SER A 238 33.59 -15.32 1.91
N ILE A 239 33.45 -14.02 2.20
CA ILE A 239 34.49 -13.23 2.88
C ILE A 239 34.54 -13.58 4.37
N LEU A 240 33.39 -13.68 5.06
CA LEU A 240 33.34 -14.10 6.47
C LEU A 240 33.68 -15.58 6.63
N GLN A 241 33.21 -16.46 5.74
CA GLN A 241 33.57 -17.87 5.79
C GLN A 241 35.07 -18.11 5.54
N LYS A 242 35.72 -17.33 4.67
CA LYS A 242 37.17 -17.42 4.45
C LYS A 242 37.98 -16.77 5.59
N SER A 243 37.51 -15.67 6.17
CA SER A 243 38.27 -14.91 7.18
C SER A 243 38.03 -15.37 8.63
N CYS A 244 36.93 -16.06 8.94
CA CYS A 244 36.73 -16.72 10.25
C CYS A 244 37.47 -18.07 10.37
N TRP A 245 37.77 -18.74 9.25
CA TRP A 245 38.26 -20.13 9.28
C TRP A 245 39.61 -20.37 8.60
N SER A 246 40.26 -19.34 8.03
CA SER A 246 41.63 -19.47 7.53
C SER A 246 42.61 -18.96 8.58
N ARG A 247 43.27 -19.89 9.30
CA ARG A 247 44.48 -19.57 10.05
C ARG A 247 45.52 -18.99 9.09
N PRO A 248 46.25 -17.91 9.45
CA PRO A 248 47.47 -17.55 8.75
C PRO A 248 48.51 -18.64 9.06
N GLY A 249 48.72 -19.55 8.11
CA GLY A 249 49.56 -20.74 8.28
C GLY A 249 48.73 -22.01 8.17
N GLY A 250 48.68 -22.58 6.97
CA GLY A 250 47.86 -23.75 6.66
C GLY A 250 48.26 -24.97 7.48
N GLU A 251 47.39 -25.38 8.39
CA GLU A 251 47.30 -26.76 8.86
C GLU A 251 45.81 -27.06 9.04
N SER A 252 45.25 -27.79 8.06
CA SER A 252 43.95 -28.43 8.19
C SER A 252 44.10 -29.61 9.15
N ARG A 253 43.33 -29.61 10.24
CA ARG A 253 43.11 -30.84 11.01
C ARG A 253 41.74 -31.38 10.62
N LEU A 254 41.77 -32.62 10.10
CA LEU A 254 40.63 -33.50 9.85
C LEU A 254 39.78 -33.68 11.11
#